data_AF-A0A428T3Y8-F1
#
_entry.id   AF-A0A428T3Y8-F1
#
_cell.length_a   1.000
_cell.length_b   1.000
_cell.length_c   1.000
_cell.angle_alpha   90.00
_cell.angle_beta   90.00
_cell.angle_gamma   90.00
#
_symmetry.space_group_name_H-M   'P 1'
#
loop_
_entity.id
_entity.type
_entity.pdbx_description
1 polymer ?
#
loop_
_entity_poly.entity_id
_entity_poly.type
_entity_poly.pdbx_seq_one_letter_code
_entity_poly.pdbx_strand_id
1 'polypeptide(L)'
;MPSPTGLVAPLLIFFLASQTLAQNLTDTIVGCDAVQCPVVNDENQCKVGNDTFLDIGLTRIPDLPDSLADFSIVKGVNISLTSRDEELFTSVYYLGTPQNVSLDQVHGCAVFFEPSAKKFAENTTGTCSDIIDPECIAGIQEVAMNALTYKYIDGICSDVQKELEDSNITACKSYLGTEPDFQRSVFAISLSNLTNIEGKDNATSDCWPMLPKSANLAPLFYSFKSWDVSKYLP
;
A
#
# COMPACT_ATOMS: atom_id res chain seq x y z
N MET A 1 -51.17 -12.69 56.18
CA MET A 1 -51.40 -11.23 55.99
C MET A 1 -50.60 -10.49 57.05
N PRO A 2 -49.84 -9.41 56.77
CA PRO A 2 -49.50 -8.78 55.50
C PRO A 2 -47.99 -8.88 55.13
N SER A 3 -47.70 -8.59 53.86
CA SER A 3 -46.38 -8.22 53.32
C SER A 3 -46.10 -6.73 53.68
N PRO A 4 -44.85 -6.23 53.63
CA PRO A 4 -44.42 -5.58 52.39
C PRO A 4 -42.90 -5.66 52.06
N THR A 5 -42.64 -6.01 50.80
CA THR A 5 -41.73 -5.35 49.83
C THR A 5 -40.36 -4.82 50.26
N GLY A 6 -39.31 -5.44 49.73
CA GLY A 6 -38.00 -4.82 49.48
C GLY A 6 -37.52 -5.21 48.08
N LEU A 7 -37.26 -4.20 47.25
CA LEU A 7 -37.03 -4.25 45.81
C LEU A 7 -36.00 -5.30 45.35
N VAL A 8 -36.37 -6.08 44.32
CA VAL A 8 -35.42 -6.76 43.44
C VAL A 8 -34.87 -5.70 42.49
N ALA A 9 -33.61 -5.28 42.69
CA ALA A 9 -32.92 -4.48 41.69
C ALA A 9 -32.55 -5.39 40.50
N PRO A 10 -32.98 -5.10 39.27
CA PRO A 10 -32.49 -5.84 38.12
C PRO A 10 -31.04 -5.43 37.89
N LEU A 11 -30.12 -6.39 37.98
CA LEU A 11 -28.74 -6.20 37.57
C LEU A 11 -28.75 -6.03 36.04
N LEU A 12 -28.75 -4.78 35.58
CA LEU A 12 -28.50 -4.41 34.18
C LEU A 12 -27.05 -4.79 33.87
N ILE A 13 -26.85 -5.98 33.31
CA ILE A 13 -25.60 -6.31 32.64
C ILE A 13 -25.59 -5.50 31.36
N PHE A 14 -24.87 -4.37 31.37
CA PHE A 14 -24.46 -3.69 30.15
C PHE A 14 -23.59 -4.65 29.36
N PHE A 15 -24.14 -5.22 28.29
CA PHE A 15 -23.33 -5.66 27.17
C PHE A 15 -22.63 -4.42 26.61
N LEU A 16 -21.42 -4.15 27.08
CA LEU A 16 -20.43 -3.42 26.30
C LEU A 16 -20.13 -4.31 25.10
N ALA A 17 -20.99 -4.21 24.08
CA ALA A 17 -20.61 -4.58 22.74
C ALA A 17 -19.47 -3.64 22.38
N SER A 18 -18.23 -4.07 22.66
CA SER A 18 -17.06 -3.56 21.98
C SER A 18 -17.27 -3.87 20.50
N GLN A 19 -17.94 -2.96 19.80
CA GLN A 19 -17.90 -2.92 18.36
C GLN A 19 -16.47 -2.53 18.01
N THR A 20 -15.58 -3.52 17.96
CA THR A 20 -14.42 -3.45 17.09
C THR A 20 -15.00 -3.36 15.68
N LEU A 21 -15.36 -2.15 15.26
CA LEU A 21 -15.53 -1.81 13.86
C LEU A 21 -14.17 -2.09 13.22
N ALA A 22 -14.02 -3.29 12.68
CA ALA A 22 -13.05 -3.49 11.61
C ALA A 22 -13.38 -2.41 10.58
N GLN A 23 -12.52 -1.39 10.50
CA GLN A 23 -12.65 -0.32 9.51
C GLN A 23 -12.31 -0.95 8.16
N ASN A 24 -13.30 -1.61 7.58
CA ASN A 24 -13.18 -2.23 6.28
C ASN A 24 -13.08 -1.11 5.23
N LEU A 25 -12.25 -1.32 4.21
CA LEU A 25 -12.16 -0.33 3.13
C LEU A 25 -13.51 -0.24 2.43
N THR A 26 -13.97 0.98 2.16
CA THR A 26 -15.21 1.22 1.42
C THR A 26 -15.11 0.79 -0.04
N ASP A 27 -13.89 0.80 -0.60
CA ASP A 27 -13.57 0.39 -1.97
C ASP A 27 -12.28 -0.46 -1.99
N THR A 28 -11.97 -1.06 -3.14
CA THR A 28 -10.77 -1.90 -3.31
C THR A 28 -9.48 -1.09 -3.13
N ILE A 29 -9.46 0.14 -3.67
CA ILE A 29 -8.36 1.09 -3.56
C ILE A 29 -8.95 2.38 -3.02
N VAL A 30 -8.40 2.89 -1.91
CA VAL A 30 -8.87 4.11 -1.28
C VAL A 30 -7.76 5.14 -1.14
N GLY A 31 -8.14 6.42 -1.12
CA GLY A 31 -7.22 7.55 -1.01
C GLY A 31 -7.29 8.28 0.34
N CYS A 32 -6.74 9.50 0.35
CA CYS A 32 -6.62 10.33 1.54
C CYS A 32 -7.94 10.57 2.30
N ASP A 33 -9.06 10.72 1.57
CA ASP A 33 -10.38 10.93 2.19
C ASP A 33 -10.78 9.77 3.11
N ALA A 34 -10.58 8.53 2.66
CA ALA A 34 -10.95 7.33 3.42
C ALA A 34 -10.02 7.11 4.62
N VAL A 35 -8.72 7.39 4.45
CA VAL A 35 -7.75 7.30 5.54
C VAL A 35 -7.67 8.58 6.37
N GLN A 36 -8.52 9.58 6.11
CA GLN A 36 -8.65 10.81 6.90
C GLN A 36 -7.33 11.59 7.00
N CYS A 37 -6.66 11.83 5.87
CA CYS A 37 -5.50 12.71 5.83
C CYS A 37 -5.87 14.12 6.33
N PRO A 38 -5.03 14.76 7.16
CA PRO A 38 -5.14 16.19 7.44
C PRO A 38 -5.16 17.03 6.15
N VAL A 39 -5.86 18.17 6.18
CA VAL A 39 -5.90 19.14 5.07
C VAL A 39 -5.28 20.45 5.55
N VAL A 40 -4.28 20.94 4.83
CA VAL A 40 -3.56 22.19 5.12
C VAL A 40 -3.47 22.99 3.82
N ASN A 41 -3.96 24.23 3.83
CA ASN A 41 -4.03 25.10 2.64
C ASN A 41 -4.73 24.43 1.44
N ASP A 42 -5.87 23.78 1.69
CA ASP A 42 -6.67 23.07 0.69
C ASP A 42 -5.98 21.86 0.03
N GLU A 43 -4.83 21.42 0.55
CA GLU A 43 -4.11 20.22 0.11
C GLU A 43 -4.09 19.16 1.22
N ASN A 44 -4.22 17.89 0.81
CA ASN A 44 -4.00 16.76 1.73
C ASN A 44 -2.54 16.74 2.17
N GLN A 45 -2.31 16.49 3.45
CA GLN A 45 -0.98 16.29 4.02
C GLN A 45 -1.04 15.14 5.01
N CYS A 46 -0.37 14.04 4.69
CA CYS A 46 -0.23 12.88 5.56
C CYS A 46 1.22 12.71 5.96
N LYS A 47 1.58 13.11 7.17
CA LYS A 47 2.94 12.90 7.68
C LYS A 47 3.06 11.57 8.39
N VAL A 48 4.02 10.77 7.94
CA VAL A 48 4.37 9.45 8.47
C VAL A 48 5.88 9.44 8.72
N GLY A 49 6.29 9.41 9.99
CA GLY A 49 7.71 9.57 10.31
C GLY A 49 8.21 10.96 9.94
N ASN A 50 9.22 10.99 9.07
CA ASN A 50 9.80 12.22 8.53
C ASN A 50 9.27 12.56 7.13
N ASP A 51 8.47 11.69 6.53
CA ASP A 51 7.93 11.87 5.19
C ASP A 51 6.54 12.50 5.28
N THR A 52 6.27 13.51 4.45
CA THR A 52 4.93 14.12 4.30
C THR A 52 4.41 13.83 2.91
N PHE A 53 3.22 13.24 2.80
CA PHE A 53 2.62 12.86 1.52
C PHE A 53 1.44 13.75 1.16
N LEU A 54 1.36 14.15 -0.11
CA LEU A 54 0.22 14.88 -0.69
C LEU A 54 -0.88 13.91 -1.13
N ASP A 55 -0.47 12.75 -1.66
CA ASP A 55 -1.40 11.70 -2.05
C ASP A 55 -1.05 10.39 -1.35
N ILE A 56 -2.09 9.66 -0.95
CA ILE A 56 -2.00 8.31 -0.39
C ILE A 56 -2.91 7.40 -1.22
N GLY A 57 -2.44 6.19 -1.50
CA GLY A 57 -3.26 5.07 -1.95
C GLY A 57 -3.10 3.88 -1.02
N LEU A 58 -4.21 3.28 -0.59
CA LEU A 58 -4.26 2.08 0.25
C LEU A 58 -5.11 1.01 -0.44
N THR A 59 -4.59 -0.21 -0.52
CA THR A 59 -5.33 -1.38 -1.03
C THR A 59 -5.04 -2.62 -0.20
N ARG A 60 -6.04 -3.47 0.01
CA ARG A 60 -5.86 -4.78 0.64
C ARG A 60 -5.28 -5.78 -0.34
N ILE A 61 -4.48 -6.72 0.17
CA ILE A 61 -4.11 -7.91 -0.59
C ILE A 61 -5.33 -8.86 -0.57
N PRO A 62 -5.91 -9.19 -1.74
CA PRO A 62 -7.10 -10.04 -1.81
C PRO A 62 -6.77 -11.51 -1.50
N ASP A 63 -7.82 -12.32 -1.30
CA ASP A 63 -7.76 -13.78 -1.16
C ASP A 63 -6.88 -14.29 0.00
N LEU A 64 -6.72 -13.46 1.04
CA LEU A 64 -6.01 -13.83 2.26
C LEU A 64 -6.95 -14.43 3.32
N PRO A 65 -6.48 -15.38 4.16
CA PRO A 65 -7.20 -15.82 5.34
C PRO A 65 -7.53 -14.64 6.28
N ASP A 66 -8.62 -14.73 7.04
CA ASP A 66 -9.09 -13.66 7.95
C ASP A 66 -8.01 -13.14 8.90
N SER A 67 -7.10 -14.01 9.37
CA SER A 67 -5.97 -13.62 10.24
C SER A 67 -4.98 -12.66 9.58
N LEU A 68 -5.05 -12.50 8.26
CA LEU A 68 -4.20 -11.65 7.43
C LEU A 68 -5.03 -10.58 6.69
N ALA A 69 -6.30 -10.37 7.05
CA ALA A 69 -7.22 -9.49 6.30
C ALA A 69 -6.77 -8.01 6.22
N ASP A 70 -5.93 -7.54 7.15
CA ASP A 70 -5.38 -6.18 7.12
C ASP A 70 -4.08 -6.06 6.32
N PHE A 71 -3.56 -7.14 5.73
CA PHE A 71 -2.40 -7.04 4.85
C PHE A 71 -2.71 -6.15 3.66
N SER A 72 -1.86 -5.16 3.46
CA SER A 72 -2.14 -4.08 2.53
C SER A 72 -0.86 -3.55 1.89
N ILE A 73 -1.02 -2.95 0.72
CA ILE A 73 0.01 -2.10 0.13
C ILE A 73 -0.45 -0.66 0.24
N VAL A 74 0.44 0.20 0.74
CA VAL A 74 0.24 1.65 0.79
C VAL A 74 1.28 2.32 -0.09
N LYS A 75 0.86 3.28 -0.90
CA LYS A 75 1.74 4.20 -1.63
C LYS A 75 1.50 5.61 -1.11
N GLY A 76 2.56 6.28 -0.67
CA GLY A 76 2.55 7.72 -0.42
C GLY A 76 3.32 8.45 -1.51
N VAL A 77 2.83 9.61 -1.93
CA VAL A 77 3.49 10.47 -2.93
C VAL A 77 3.73 11.85 -2.34
N ASN A 78 4.97 12.31 -2.46
CA ASN A 78 5.40 13.67 -2.16
C ASN A 78 5.87 14.33 -3.45
N ILE A 79 5.63 15.63 -3.58
CA ILE A 79 6.17 16.47 -4.64
C ILE A 79 7.06 17.52 -3.99
N SER A 80 8.29 17.62 -4.46
CA SER A 80 9.25 18.64 -4.03
C SER A 80 9.86 19.33 -5.26
N LEU A 81 10.42 20.51 -5.10
CA LEU A 81 11.19 21.17 -6.17
C LEU A 81 12.67 20.87 -5.99
N THR A 82 13.34 20.47 -7.09
CA THR A 82 14.79 20.34 -7.12
C THR A 82 15.47 21.72 -7.13
N SER A 83 16.80 21.75 -6.98
CA SER A 83 17.58 22.99 -7.12
C SER A 83 17.53 23.64 -8.52
N ARG A 84 16.90 22.97 -9.49
CA ARG A 84 16.70 23.45 -10.87
C ARG A 84 15.24 23.82 -11.16
N ASP A 85 14.41 23.96 -10.12
CA ASP A 85 12.97 24.20 -10.22
C ASP A 85 12.21 23.09 -10.99
N GLU A 86 12.81 21.90 -11.12
CA GLU A 86 12.14 20.69 -11.63
C GLU A 86 11.30 20.05 -10.53
N GLU A 87 10.10 19.57 -10.85
CA GLU A 87 9.28 18.81 -9.89
C GLU A 87 9.86 17.41 -9.70
N LEU A 88 10.15 17.06 -8.46
CA LEU A 88 10.61 15.73 -8.03
C LEU A 88 9.47 15.03 -7.29
N PHE A 89 8.89 14.05 -7.97
CA PHE A 89 7.94 13.12 -7.40
C PHE A 89 8.71 12.04 -6.64
N THR A 90 8.43 11.93 -5.35
CA THR A 90 8.94 10.87 -4.50
C THR A 90 7.78 9.98 -4.09
N SER A 91 7.83 8.71 -4.49
CA SER A 91 6.89 7.69 -4.07
C SER A 91 7.53 6.78 -3.03
N VAL A 92 6.80 6.50 -1.96
CA VAL A 92 7.21 5.55 -0.93
C VAL A 92 6.16 4.46 -0.82
N TYR A 93 6.60 3.22 -0.89
CA TYR A 93 5.72 2.05 -0.77
C TYR A 93 5.89 1.45 0.61
N TYR A 94 4.78 1.04 1.22
CA TYR A 94 4.76 0.41 2.53
C TYR A 94 3.96 -0.89 2.49
N LEU A 95 4.35 -1.82 3.34
CA LEU A 95 3.57 -2.99 3.71
C LEU A 95 2.78 -2.67 4.98
N GLY A 96 1.46 -2.72 4.88
CA GLY A 96 0.57 -2.71 6.03
C GLY A 96 0.34 -4.13 6.54
N THR A 97 0.39 -4.33 7.87
CA THR A 97 0.11 -5.64 8.48
C THR A 97 -0.79 -5.52 9.70
N PRO A 98 -1.56 -6.56 10.06
CA PRO A 98 -2.29 -6.59 11.33
C PRO A 98 -1.35 -6.37 12.53
N GLN A 99 -1.87 -5.76 13.60
CA GLN A 99 -1.05 -5.38 14.78
C GLN A 99 -0.34 -6.57 15.45
N ASN A 100 -0.95 -7.75 15.40
CA ASN A 100 -0.45 -8.99 16.02
C ASN A 100 0.52 -9.79 15.13
N VAL A 101 0.83 -9.31 13.93
CA VAL A 101 1.76 -9.98 13.02
C VAL A 101 3.17 -9.45 13.23
N SER A 102 4.10 -10.38 13.46
CA SER A 102 5.54 -10.07 13.45
C SER A 102 6.07 -10.14 12.01
N LEU A 103 6.80 -9.09 11.58
CA LEU A 103 7.43 -9.05 10.26
C LEU A 103 8.51 -10.11 10.07
N ASP A 104 9.08 -10.66 11.16
CA ASP A 104 10.01 -11.78 11.10
C ASP A 104 9.38 -13.05 10.49
N GLN A 105 8.04 -13.14 10.52
CA GLN A 105 7.27 -14.25 9.97
C GLN A 105 6.75 -13.97 8.56
N VAL A 106 6.95 -12.76 8.05
CA VAL A 106 6.49 -12.35 6.72
C VAL A 106 7.62 -12.62 5.73
N HIS A 107 7.36 -13.57 4.83
CA HIS A 107 8.28 -13.93 3.75
C HIS A 107 7.53 -13.90 2.42
N GLY A 108 8.18 -13.38 1.39
CA GLY A 108 7.60 -13.31 0.07
C GLY A 108 8.24 -12.22 -0.79
N CYS A 109 7.72 -12.09 -2.00
CA CYS A 109 8.13 -11.08 -2.95
C CYS A 109 6.91 -10.31 -3.42
N ALA A 110 6.98 -8.98 -3.36
CA ALA A 110 6.00 -8.10 -3.99
C ALA A 110 6.58 -7.56 -5.28
N VAL A 111 5.81 -7.67 -6.38
CA VAL A 111 6.21 -7.21 -7.70
C VAL A 111 5.57 -5.85 -7.98
N PHE A 112 6.38 -4.86 -8.33
CA PHE A 112 5.97 -3.49 -8.62
C PHE A 112 6.33 -3.10 -10.05
N PHE A 113 5.45 -2.32 -10.68
CA PHE A 113 5.69 -1.68 -11.96
C PHE A 113 5.69 -0.18 -11.74
N GLU A 114 6.81 0.49 -12.00
CA GLU A 114 6.94 1.93 -11.79
C GLU A 114 7.82 2.55 -12.90
N PRO A 115 7.35 3.60 -13.60
CA PRO A 115 6.01 4.22 -13.50
C PRO A 115 4.90 3.38 -14.14
N SER A 116 3.68 3.48 -13.62
CA SER A 116 2.51 2.84 -14.24
C SER A 116 2.09 3.57 -15.52
N ALA A 117 1.93 2.85 -16.63
CA ALA A 117 1.47 3.44 -17.90
C ALA A 117 -0.05 3.71 -17.97
N LYS A 118 -0.84 3.01 -17.16
CA LYS A 118 -2.29 3.18 -17.08
C LYS A 118 -2.66 3.86 -15.76
N LYS A 119 -3.67 4.72 -15.79
CA LYS A 119 -4.24 5.42 -14.64
C LYS A 119 -5.75 5.34 -14.67
N PHE A 120 -6.37 5.44 -13.50
CA PHE A 120 -7.82 5.66 -13.43
C PHE A 120 -8.16 7.02 -14.02
N ALA A 121 -9.39 7.17 -14.51
CA ALA A 121 -9.90 8.50 -14.84
C ALA A 121 -9.99 9.33 -13.56
N GLU A 122 -9.83 10.65 -13.68
CA GLU A 122 -9.90 11.55 -12.53
C GLU A 122 -11.25 11.40 -11.81
N ASN A 123 -11.20 11.40 -10.47
CA ASN A 123 -12.37 11.27 -9.60
C ASN A 123 -13.19 9.98 -9.81
N THR A 124 -12.56 8.91 -10.29
CA THR A 124 -13.19 7.59 -10.40
C THR A 124 -12.57 6.60 -9.42
N THR A 125 -13.40 5.72 -8.88
CA THR A 125 -12.96 4.52 -8.17
C THR A 125 -12.87 3.36 -9.15
N GLY A 126 -12.02 2.38 -8.83
CA GLY A 126 -11.86 1.20 -9.66
C GLY A 126 -11.10 0.11 -8.94
N THR A 127 -10.94 -1.00 -9.63
CA THR A 127 -10.27 -2.21 -9.16
C THR A 127 -8.91 -2.35 -9.83
N CYS A 128 -8.05 -3.21 -9.27
CA CYS A 128 -6.79 -3.56 -9.92
C CYS A 128 -7.00 -4.16 -11.32
N SER A 129 -8.11 -4.89 -11.54
CA SER A 129 -8.44 -5.50 -12.84
C SER A 129 -8.93 -4.51 -13.90
N ASP A 130 -9.40 -3.32 -13.49
CA ASP A 130 -9.75 -2.25 -14.43
C ASP A 130 -8.49 -1.58 -15.01
N ILE A 131 -7.39 -1.65 -14.26
CA ILE A 131 -6.10 -1.14 -14.70
C ILE A 131 -5.31 -2.26 -15.33
N ILE A 132 -5.01 -3.36 -14.63
CA ILE A 132 -4.10 -4.43 -15.07
C ILE A 132 -4.87 -5.57 -15.77
N ASP A 133 -4.49 -5.82 -17.03
CA ASP A 133 -5.11 -6.81 -17.91
C ASP A 133 -4.86 -8.21 -17.28
N PRO A 134 -5.89 -9.07 -17.14
CA PRO A 134 -5.75 -10.38 -16.52
C PRO A 134 -4.65 -11.26 -17.15
N GLU A 135 -4.42 -11.11 -18.46
CA GLU A 135 -3.34 -11.79 -19.18
C GLU A 135 -1.94 -11.36 -18.70
N CYS A 136 -1.77 -10.09 -18.33
CA CYS A 136 -0.53 -9.61 -17.73
C CYS A 136 -0.32 -10.24 -16.35
N ILE A 137 -1.36 -10.27 -15.51
CA ILE A 137 -1.31 -10.93 -14.19
C ILE A 137 -0.93 -12.40 -14.33
N ALA A 138 -1.58 -13.12 -15.24
CA ALA A 138 -1.28 -14.53 -15.50
C ALA A 138 0.16 -14.74 -15.98
N GLY A 139 0.67 -13.88 -16.87
CA GLY A 139 2.06 -13.95 -17.32
C GLY A 139 3.08 -13.70 -16.22
N ILE A 140 2.82 -12.76 -15.30
CA ILE A 140 3.66 -12.52 -14.12
C ILE A 140 3.66 -13.75 -13.20
N GLN A 141 2.49 -14.35 -12.98
CA GLN A 141 2.35 -15.56 -12.18
C GLN A 141 3.11 -16.74 -12.78
N GLU A 142 3.05 -16.93 -14.10
CA GLU A 142 3.83 -17.96 -14.80
C GLU A 142 5.34 -17.76 -14.63
N VAL A 143 5.82 -16.54 -14.82
CA VAL A 143 7.23 -16.18 -14.61
C VAL A 143 7.66 -16.43 -13.17
N ALA A 144 6.86 -15.99 -12.20
CA ALA A 144 7.15 -16.23 -10.79
C ALA A 144 7.18 -17.73 -10.46
N MET A 145 6.24 -18.52 -10.97
CA MET A 145 6.22 -19.97 -10.78
C MET A 145 7.46 -20.65 -11.39
N ASN A 146 7.90 -20.21 -12.57
CA ASN A 146 9.11 -20.73 -13.19
C ASN A 146 10.36 -20.41 -12.35
N ALA A 147 10.48 -19.19 -11.82
CA ALA A 147 11.58 -18.81 -10.93
C ALA A 147 11.63 -19.66 -9.63
N LEU A 148 10.48 -20.18 -9.19
CA LEU A 148 10.35 -20.99 -7.97
C LEU A 148 10.71 -22.47 -8.13
N THR A 149 10.90 -22.97 -9.36
CA THR A 149 11.02 -24.43 -9.60
C THR A 149 12.28 -25.09 -9.01
N TYR A 150 13.26 -24.35 -8.47
CA TYR A 150 14.55 -24.95 -8.07
C TYR A 150 15.25 -24.38 -6.81
N LYS A 151 14.63 -23.55 -5.96
CA LYS A 151 15.40 -22.78 -4.97
C LYS A 151 14.81 -22.68 -3.56
N TYR A 152 15.73 -22.57 -2.59
CA TYR A 152 15.44 -22.25 -1.18
C TYR A 152 14.88 -20.82 -1.06
N ILE A 153 14.22 -20.53 0.07
CA ILE A 153 13.52 -19.25 0.34
C ILE A 153 14.43 -18.02 0.16
N ASP A 154 15.73 -18.16 0.42
CA ASP A 154 16.72 -17.10 0.22
C ASP A 154 17.00 -16.85 -1.27
N GLY A 155 16.81 -15.59 -1.70
CA GLY A 155 17.12 -15.15 -3.06
C GLY A 155 15.96 -15.24 -4.05
N ILE A 156 14.79 -15.78 -3.65
CA ILE A 156 13.62 -15.92 -4.54
C ILE A 156 13.27 -14.60 -5.24
N CYS A 157 13.26 -13.47 -4.52
CA CYS A 157 12.88 -12.19 -5.14
C CYS A 157 13.91 -11.71 -6.16
N SER A 158 15.19 -12.02 -5.96
CA SER A 158 16.23 -11.73 -6.96
C SER A 158 16.06 -12.60 -8.20
N ASP A 159 15.59 -13.84 -8.05
CA ASP A 159 15.35 -14.73 -9.16
C ASP A 159 14.08 -14.37 -9.92
N VAL A 160 13.01 -14.02 -9.20
CA VAL A 160 11.80 -13.44 -9.78
C VAL A 160 12.13 -12.15 -10.51
N GLN A 161 12.94 -11.26 -9.93
CA GLN A 161 13.42 -10.04 -10.59
C GLN A 161 14.09 -10.39 -11.93
N LYS A 162 15.07 -11.29 -11.90
CA LYS A 162 15.81 -11.68 -13.08
C LYS A 162 14.90 -12.29 -14.15
N GLU A 163 14.01 -13.20 -13.76
CA GLU A 163 13.11 -13.84 -14.72
C GLU A 163 12.11 -12.83 -15.30
N LEU A 164 11.65 -11.85 -14.52
CA LEU A 164 10.80 -10.74 -15.01
C LEU A 164 11.54 -9.82 -15.99
N GLU A 165 12.84 -9.60 -15.79
CA GLU A 165 13.69 -8.83 -16.71
C GLU A 165 14.01 -9.60 -18.00
N ASP A 166 14.28 -10.90 -17.89
CA ASP A 166 14.62 -11.79 -18.99
C ASP A 166 13.38 -12.20 -19.82
N SER A 167 12.21 -12.28 -19.18
CA SER A 167 10.95 -12.67 -19.79
C SER A 167 10.26 -11.53 -20.52
N ASN A 168 9.89 -11.77 -21.78
CA ASN A 168 9.03 -10.86 -22.52
C ASN A 168 7.55 -11.17 -22.26
N ILE A 169 7.02 -10.69 -21.13
CA ILE A 169 5.58 -10.80 -20.84
C ILE A 169 4.82 -9.82 -21.75
N THR A 170 4.52 -10.26 -22.97
CA THR A 170 3.94 -9.39 -24.01
C THR A 170 2.61 -8.77 -23.57
N ALA A 171 1.81 -9.50 -22.79
CA ALA A 171 0.57 -9.00 -22.21
C ALA A 171 0.78 -7.82 -21.24
N CYS A 172 1.96 -7.70 -20.62
CA CYS A 172 2.28 -6.59 -19.73
C CYS A 172 2.82 -5.35 -20.45
N LYS A 173 3.07 -5.39 -21.76
CA LYS A 173 3.69 -4.27 -22.49
C LYS A 173 2.93 -2.94 -22.36
N SER A 174 1.61 -3.00 -22.28
CA SER A 174 0.76 -1.82 -22.12
C SER A 174 0.91 -1.14 -20.75
N TYR A 175 1.57 -1.79 -19.78
CA TYR A 175 1.83 -1.29 -18.42
C TYR A 175 3.22 -0.73 -18.21
N LEU A 176 4.16 -1.13 -19.08
CA LEU A 176 5.59 -0.90 -18.91
C LEU A 176 6.06 0.48 -19.41
N GLY A 177 5.12 1.39 -19.67
CA GLY A 177 5.36 2.72 -20.23
C GLY A 177 5.71 2.64 -21.71
N THR A 178 5.16 3.57 -22.51
CA THR A 178 5.49 3.67 -23.95
C THR A 178 6.38 4.85 -24.29
N GLU A 179 6.70 5.72 -23.32
CA GLU A 179 7.47 6.93 -23.61
C GLU A 179 8.98 6.67 -23.67
N PRO A 180 9.70 7.27 -24.63
CA PRO A 180 11.15 7.10 -24.82
C PRO A 180 12.00 7.43 -23.59
N ASP A 181 11.50 8.30 -22.71
CA ASP A 181 12.21 8.78 -21.51
C ASP A 181 11.91 7.94 -20.25
N PHE A 182 10.99 6.96 -20.32
CA PHE A 182 10.71 6.06 -19.20
C PHE A 182 11.56 4.80 -19.30
N GLN A 183 12.65 4.76 -18.52
CA GLN A 183 13.41 3.54 -18.32
C GLN A 183 12.53 2.54 -17.54
N ARG A 184 12.18 1.46 -18.26
CA ARG A 184 11.49 0.25 -17.77
C ARG A 184 11.94 -0.08 -16.36
N SER A 185 11.02 -0.20 -15.41
CA SER A 185 11.37 -0.81 -14.13
C SER A 185 10.24 -1.66 -13.58
N VAL A 186 10.47 -2.97 -13.61
CA VAL A 186 9.75 -3.94 -12.78
C VAL A 186 10.65 -4.24 -11.59
N PHE A 187 10.08 -4.34 -10.39
CA PHE A 187 10.84 -4.58 -9.16
C PHE A 187 10.20 -5.70 -8.35
N ALA A 188 10.93 -6.77 -8.07
CA ALA A 188 10.57 -7.81 -7.12
C ALA A 188 11.25 -7.50 -5.78
N ILE A 189 10.47 -6.96 -4.86
CA ILE A 189 10.93 -6.51 -3.54
C ILE A 189 10.68 -7.61 -2.52
N SER A 190 11.72 -7.94 -1.73
CA SER A 190 11.57 -8.89 -0.63
C SER A 190 10.74 -8.28 0.50
N LEU A 191 9.83 -9.08 1.04
CA LEU A 191 9.04 -8.73 2.21
C LEU A 191 9.72 -9.15 3.53
N SER A 192 10.90 -9.77 3.45
CA SER A 192 11.69 -10.17 4.62
C SER A 192 12.53 -9.01 5.15
N ASN A 193 12.88 -9.07 6.44
CA ASN A 193 13.73 -8.06 7.12
C ASN A 193 13.15 -6.64 7.12
N LEU A 194 11.84 -6.51 6.95
CA LEU A 194 11.16 -5.23 7.10
C LEU A 194 11.05 -4.88 8.59
N THR A 195 11.10 -3.58 8.89
CA THR A 195 10.91 -3.06 10.24
C THR A 195 9.70 -2.14 10.27
N ASN A 196 8.82 -2.34 11.24
CA ASN A 196 7.71 -1.43 11.47
C ASN A 196 8.22 -0.05 11.86
N ILE A 197 7.44 0.97 11.50
CA ILE A 197 7.62 2.32 12.01
C ILE A 197 7.22 2.31 13.49
N GLU A 198 8.18 2.61 14.37
CA GLU A 198 8.01 2.49 15.82
C GLU A 198 8.51 3.73 16.57
N GLY A 199 8.11 3.83 17.85
CA GLY A 199 8.68 4.76 18.82
C GLY A 199 8.64 6.23 18.38
N LYS A 200 9.83 6.84 18.28
CA LYS A 200 10.00 8.26 17.96
C LYS A 200 9.52 8.63 16.55
N ASP A 201 9.63 7.70 15.59
CA ASP A 201 9.29 7.98 14.19
C ASP A 201 7.76 7.96 14.05
N ASN A 202 7.07 7.10 14.80
CA ASN A 202 5.62 7.21 14.90
C ASN A 202 5.17 8.51 15.62
N ALA A 203 5.93 8.96 16.63
CA ALA A 203 5.57 10.16 17.39
C ALA A 203 5.63 11.46 16.58
N THR A 204 6.32 11.48 15.43
CA THR A 204 6.37 12.64 14.53
C THR A 204 5.30 12.60 13.43
N SER A 205 4.56 11.50 13.31
CA SER A 205 3.45 11.33 12.37
C SER A 205 2.21 12.10 12.85
N ASP A 206 1.52 12.76 11.92
CA ASP A 206 0.20 13.38 12.16
C ASP A 206 -0.94 12.64 11.44
N CYS A 207 -0.56 11.61 10.67
CA CYS A 207 -1.43 10.78 9.87
C CYS A 207 -0.94 9.33 9.94
N TRP A 208 -1.85 8.39 9.73
CA TRP A 208 -1.50 6.98 9.59
C TRP A 208 -2.26 6.41 8.38
N PRO A 209 -1.60 6.14 7.24
CA PRO A 209 -2.26 5.83 5.96
C PRO A 209 -2.76 4.37 5.89
N MET A 210 -3.30 3.86 7.00
CA MET A 210 -3.86 2.53 7.14
C MET A 210 -5.24 2.58 7.77
N LEU A 211 -6.00 1.52 7.53
CA LEU A 211 -7.20 1.15 8.28
C LEU A 211 -7.05 -0.33 8.71
N PRO A 212 -7.48 -0.74 9.91
CA PRO A 212 -7.70 0.16 11.04
C PRO A 212 -6.43 0.95 11.37
N LYS A 213 -6.57 2.11 12.02
CA LYS A 213 -5.43 2.97 12.40
C LYS A 213 -4.41 2.31 13.32
N SER A 214 -4.79 1.20 13.97
CA SER A 214 -3.91 0.39 14.81
C SER A 214 -3.04 -0.61 14.05
N ALA A 215 -3.24 -0.78 12.74
CA ALA A 215 -2.43 -1.67 11.93
C ALA A 215 -0.98 -1.17 11.84
N ASN A 216 -0.06 -2.11 11.72
CA ASN A 216 1.36 -1.84 11.57
C ASN A 216 1.68 -1.37 10.14
N LEU A 217 2.77 -0.61 9.99
CA LEU A 217 3.23 -0.09 8.70
C LEU A 217 4.76 -0.18 8.63
N ALA A 218 5.28 -0.75 7.54
CA ALA A 218 6.72 -0.89 7.31
C ALA A 218 7.11 -0.40 5.91
N PRO A 219 8.14 0.45 5.75
CA PRO A 219 8.60 0.89 4.43
C PRO A 219 9.16 -0.28 3.62
N LEU A 220 8.78 -0.37 2.35
CA LEU A 220 9.29 -1.34 1.39
C LEU A 220 10.43 -0.76 0.55
N PHE A 221 10.13 0.30 -0.20
CA PHE A 221 11.12 0.97 -1.04
C PHE A 221 10.68 2.39 -1.42
N TYR A 222 11.64 3.17 -1.88
CA TYR A 222 11.46 4.53 -2.39
C TYR A 222 11.69 4.55 -3.89
N SER A 223 10.87 5.31 -4.61
CA SER A 223 11.02 5.60 -6.04
C SER A 223 11.02 7.10 -6.27
N PHE A 224 11.94 7.59 -7.10
CA PHE A 224 12.15 9.00 -7.34
C PHE A 224 12.04 9.29 -8.83
N LYS A 225 11.32 10.35 -9.19
CA LYS A 225 11.10 10.77 -10.58
C LYS A 225 11.12 12.28 -10.72
N SER A 226 12.08 12.82 -11.46
CA SER A 226 12.16 14.24 -11.80
C SER A 226 11.42 14.53 -13.12
N TRP A 227 10.61 15.59 -13.15
CA TRP A 227 9.93 16.10 -14.33
C TRP A 227 10.46 17.50 -14.67
N ASP A 228 10.95 17.66 -15.89
CA ASP A 228 11.35 18.96 -16.42
C ASP A 228 10.14 19.65 -17.07
N VAL A 229 9.52 20.55 -16.31
CA VAL A 229 8.34 21.32 -16.73
C VAL A 229 8.66 22.29 -17.88
N SER A 230 9.94 22.66 -18.06
CA SER A 230 10.37 23.63 -19.08
C SER A 230 10.27 23.10 -20.51
N LYS A 231 10.19 21.77 -20.70
CA LYS A 231 10.01 21.15 -22.02
C LYS A 231 8.59 21.23 -22.56
N TYR A 232 7.62 21.62 -21.73
CA TYR A 232 6.19 21.58 -22.07
C TYR A 232 5.47 22.91 -21.92
N LEU A 233 6.19 23.97 -21.56
CA LEU A 233 5.69 25.34 -21.70
C LEU A 233 5.86 25.79 -23.16
N PRO A 234 4.82 26.35 -23.80
CA PRO A 234 4.86 26.81 -25.19
C PRO A 234 5.84 27.97 -25.43
#